data_AF-A0A139CZR3-F1
#
_entry.id   AF-A0A139CZR3-F1
#
_cell.length_a   1.000
_cell.length_b   1.000
_cell.length_c   1.000
_cell.angle_alpha   90.00
_cell.angle_beta   90.00
_cell.angle_gamma   90.00
#
_symmetry.space_group_name_H-M   'P 1'
#
loop_
_entity.id
_entity.type
_entity.pdbx_description
1 polymer ?
#
loop_
_entity_poly.entity_id
_entity_poly.type
_entity_poly.pdbx_seq_one_letter_code
_entity_poly.pdbx_strand_id
1 'polypeptide(L)'
;MTETAQIQLPEDKPLEIAGRTFQSRLLVGTGKYRDLMETGHAIEASGAEIVTVAVRRTNIGQNPDEPNLLDVVNPDTYTILPNTAGCYTAKDAVRTCKLARELLDGHDLVKLEVLGDQKTLYPNMPETLVAAEALIKDGFKVMVYCSDDPLLALRLEEMGCIAIMPLGAPIGSGLGIQNRYNIRLIVENANVPVLVDAGVGTA
;
A
#
# COMPACT_ATOMS: atom_id res chain seq x y z
N MET A 1 0.96 17.75 41.41
CA MET A 1 1.67 18.20 40.20
C MET A 1 2.01 16.95 39.41
N THR A 2 1.20 16.62 38.41
CA THR A 2 1.45 15.49 37.51
C THR A 2 2.47 15.95 36.48
N GLU A 3 3.69 15.43 36.55
CA GLU A 3 4.68 15.55 35.48
C GLU A 3 4.08 14.98 34.19
N THR A 4 3.76 15.85 33.24
CA THR A 4 3.60 15.44 31.85
C THR A 4 4.94 14.95 31.38
N ALA A 5 5.12 13.63 31.33
CA ALA A 5 6.24 13.01 30.66
C ALA A 5 6.31 13.57 29.23
N GLN A 6 7.39 14.31 28.93
CA GLN A 6 7.65 14.73 27.57
C GLN A 6 7.89 13.47 26.74
N ILE A 7 6.94 13.16 25.85
CA ILE A 7 7.10 12.10 24.86
C ILE A 7 8.17 12.60 23.89
N GLN A 8 9.39 12.12 24.05
CA GLN A 8 10.44 12.34 23.05
C GLN A 8 10.06 11.54 21.81
N LEU A 9 9.67 12.25 20.75
CA LEU A 9 9.40 11.62 19.46
C LEU A 9 10.72 11.05 18.93
N PRO A 10 10.69 9.85 18.31
CA PRO A 10 11.88 9.30 17.67
C PRO A 10 12.40 10.25 16.60
N GLU A 11 13.72 10.27 16.44
CA GLU A 11 14.37 11.01 15.37
C GLU A 11 13.85 10.53 14.02
N ASP A 12 13.42 11.46 13.18
CA ASP A 12 12.93 11.12 11.85
C ASP A 12 14.10 10.62 11.00
N LYS A 13 13.90 9.47 10.37
CA LYS A 13 14.88 8.78 9.53
C LYS A 13 14.29 8.58 8.14
N PRO A 14 15.10 8.34 7.12
CA PRO A 14 14.56 7.89 5.84
C PRO A 14 13.79 6.56 5.98
N LEU A 15 12.79 6.36 5.14
CA LEU A 15 12.04 5.11 5.02
C LEU A 15 12.80 4.15 4.11
N GLU A 16 13.07 2.94 4.58
CA GLU A 16 13.70 1.89 3.76
C GLU A 16 12.69 0.81 3.39
N ILE A 17 12.50 0.58 2.10
CA ILE A 17 11.61 -0.47 1.56
C ILE A 17 12.33 -1.13 0.39
N ALA A 18 12.38 -2.47 0.38
CA ALA A 18 12.95 -3.25 -0.72
C ALA A 18 14.41 -2.88 -1.07
N GLY A 19 15.22 -2.45 -0.09
CA GLY A 19 16.60 -2.01 -0.29
C GLY A 19 16.76 -0.61 -0.90
N ARG A 20 15.66 0.14 -1.01
CA ARG A 20 15.65 1.54 -1.46
C ARG A 20 15.29 2.45 -0.29
N THR A 21 15.88 3.64 -0.28
CA THR A 21 15.70 4.66 0.74
C THR A 21 14.86 5.80 0.19
N PHE A 22 13.86 6.24 0.96
CA PHE A 22 12.91 7.31 0.63
C PHE A 22 12.95 8.38 1.73
N GLN A 23 12.93 9.65 1.36
CA GLN A 23 12.80 10.76 2.31
C GLN A 23 11.33 10.98 2.70
N SER A 24 10.43 10.86 1.73
CA SER A 24 9.00 10.96 1.93
C SER A 24 8.43 9.70 2.57
N ARG A 25 7.71 9.89 3.67
CA ARG A 25 6.91 8.84 4.34
C ARG A 25 5.44 8.88 3.93
N LEU A 26 5.09 9.71 2.94
CA LEU A 26 3.74 9.84 2.40
C LEU A 26 3.66 9.09 1.06
N LEU A 27 2.91 7.99 1.05
CA LEU A 27 2.53 7.29 -0.17
C LEU A 27 1.21 7.87 -0.68
N VAL A 28 1.10 8.04 -2.01
CA VAL A 28 -0.11 8.58 -2.64
C VAL A 28 -0.68 7.58 -3.65
N GLY A 29 -2.00 7.45 -3.71
CA GLY A 29 -2.69 6.66 -4.72
C GLY A 29 -3.31 7.54 -5.81
N THR A 30 -3.59 6.98 -6.97
CA THR A 30 -4.01 7.74 -8.17
C THR A 30 -5.50 7.67 -8.50
N GLY A 31 -6.27 6.82 -7.81
CA GLY A 31 -7.59 6.38 -8.28
C GLY A 31 -8.78 7.34 -8.10
N LYS A 32 -8.59 8.59 -7.67
CA LYS A 32 -9.70 9.50 -7.28
C LYS A 32 -9.62 10.94 -7.80
N TYR A 33 -8.57 11.30 -8.52
CA TYR A 33 -8.46 12.61 -9.15
C TYR A 33 -9.39 12.72 -10.37
N ARG A 34 -9.73 13.94 -10.78
CA ARG A 34 -10.63 14.20 -11.92
C ARG A 34 -10.00 13.79 -13.24
N ASP A 35 -8.70 14.02 -13.40
CA ASP A 35 -7.94 13.73 -14.61
C ASP A 35 -6.43 13.53 -14.31
N LEU A 36 -5.66 13.19 -15.35
CA LEU A 36 -4.21 12.94 -15.22
C LEU A 36 -3.41 14.19 -14.88
N MET A 37 -3.84 15.38 -15.34
CA MET A 37 -3.16 16.63 -14.99
C MET A 37 -3.30 16.93 -13.49
N GLU A 38 -4.51 16.80 -12.94
CA GLU A 38 -4.74 16.93 -11.51
C GLU A 38 -3.98 15.87 -10.71
N THR A 39 -3.91 14.64 -11.23
CA THR A 39 -3.14 13.55 -10.61
C THR A 39 -1.65 13.91 -10.49
N GLY A 40 -1.03 14.37 -11.59
CA GLY A 40 0.37 14.77 -11.61
C GLY A 40 0.67 15.91 -10.63
N HIS A 41 -0.13 16.99 -10.68
CA HIS A 41 0.03 18.13 -9.76
C HIS A 41 -0.13 17.72 -8.28
N ALA A 42 -1.08 16.83 -7.97
CA ALA A 42 -1.29 16.39 -6.60
C ALA A 42 -0.12 15.54 -6.07
N ILE A 43 0.44 14.67 -6.90
CA ILE A 43 1.62 13.86 -6.55
C ILE A 43 2.82 14.77 -6.34
N GLU A 44 3.09 15.70 -7.26
CA GLU A 44 4.19 16.66 -7.14
C GLU A 44 4.07 17.49 -5.85
N ALA A 45 2.90 18.08 -5.59
CA ALA A 45 2.65 18.87 -4.40
C ALA A 45 2.77 18.08 -3.10
N SER A 46 2.50 16.77 -3.13
CA SER A 46 2.62 15.89 -1.95
C SER A 46 4.07 15.56 -1.58
N GLY A 47 5.02 15.71 -2.52
CA GLY A 47 6.39 15.24 -2.35
C GLY A 47 6.49 13.71 -2.20
N ALA A 48 5.50 12.94 -2.65
CA ALA A 48 5.53 11.49 -2.59
C ALA A 48 6.58 10.91 -3.54
N GLU A 49 7.36 9.95 -3.06
CA GLU A 49 8.34 9.22 -3.88
C GLU A 49 7.84 7.84 -4.30
N ILE A 50 6.80 7.32 -3.63
CA ILE A 50 6.15 6.05 -3.94
C ILE A 50 4.68 6.33 -4.28
N VAL A 51 4.25 5.93 -5.48
CA VAL A 51 2.90 6.18 -5.99
C VAL A 51 2.22 4.86 -6.30
N THR A 52 1.03 4.64 -5.72
CA THR A 52 0.29 3.39 -5.89
C THR A 52 -0.66 3.44 -7.10
N VAL A 53 -0.71 2.34 -7.86
CA VAL A 53 -1.49 2.27 -9.10
C VAL A 53 -2.37 1.02 -9.14
N ALA A 54 -3.68 1.21 -9.35
CA ALA A 54 -4.63 0.11 -9.50
C ALA A 54 -4.59 -0.46 -10.92
N VAL A 55 -3.85 -1.56 -11.11
CA VAL A 55 -3.54 -2.19 -12.42
C VAL A 55 -4.80 -2.54 -13.20
N ARG A 56 -5.88 -2.94 -12.51
CA ARG A 56 -7.15 -3.32 -13.15
C ARG A 56 -8.03 -2.14 -13.58
N ARG A 57 -7.72 -0.93 -13.11
CA ARG A 57 -8.58 0.26 -13.26
C ARG A 57 -7.90 1.41 -13.99
N THR A 58 -6.58 1.35 -14.13
CA THR A 58 -5.78 2.44 -14.69
C THR A 58 -4.91 1.91 -15.80
N ASN A 59 -4.90 2.62 -16.94
CA ASN A 59 -4.00 2.29 -18.02
C ASN A 59 -2.55 2.68 -17.65
N ILE A 60 -1.66 1.69 -17.70
CA ILE A 60 -0.21 1.85 -17.54
C ILE A 60 0.57 1.27 -18.72
N GLY A 61 -0.11 1.06 -19.86
CA GLY A 61 0.48 0.51 -21.09
C GLY A 61 -0.27 -0.70 -21.65
N GLN A 62 -1.25 -1.25 -20.93
CA GLN A 62 -2.05 -2.37 -21.45
C GLN A 62 -2.97 -1.96 -22.61
N ASN A 63 -3.37 -0.69 -22.70
CA ASN A 63 -4.24 -0.15 -23.74
C ASN A 63 -3.54 1.04 -24.45
N PRO A 64 -2.96 0.86 -25.65
CA PRO A 64 -2.20 1.92 -26.32
C PRO A 64 -3.01 3.17 -26.70
N ASP A 65 -4.33 3.02 -26.91
CA ASP A 65 -5.21 4.10 -27.37
C ASP A 65 -5.86 4.91 -26.21
N GLU A 66 -5.53 4.57 -24.97
CA GLU A 66 -6.07 5.23 -23.76
C GLU A 66 -4.99 6.08 -23.07
N PRO A 67 -5.36 7.18 -22.37
CA PRO A 67 -4.41 7.97 -21.58
C PRO A 67 -3.62 7.10 -20.61
N ASN A 68 -2.30 7.23 -20.59
CA ASN A 68 -1.42 6.41 -19.76
C ASN A 68 -1.04 7.18 -18.48
N LEU A 69 -1.27 6.58 -17.32
CA LEU A 69 -0.90 7.20 -16.04
C LEU A 69 0.61 7.44 -15.93
N LEU A 70 1.44 6.59 -16.54
CA LEU A 70 2.89 6.72 -16.48
C LEU A 70 3.41 7.98 -17.19
N ASP A 71 2.59 8.62 -18.03
CA ASP A 71 2.93 9.91 -18.65
C ASP A 71 2.99 11.06 -17.62
N VAL A 72 2.24 10.93 -16.52
CA VAL A 72 2.22 11.91 -15.41
C VAL A 72 2.87 11.37 -14.12
N VAL A 73 3.11 10.07 -14.05
CA VAL A 73 3.84 9.40 -12.96
C VAL A 73 5.01 8.61 -13.55
N ASN A 74 6.04 9.34 -14.00
CA ASN A 74 7.18 8.74 -14.69
C ASN A 74 7.97 7.79 -13.73
N PRO A 75 8.17 6.50 -14.10
CA PRO A 75 8.97 5.55 -13.33
C PRO A 75 10.45 5.96 -13.08
N ASP A 76 11.01 6.86 -13.89
CA ASP A 76 12.35 7.42 -13.69
C ASP A 76 12.41 8.37 -12.49
N THR A 77 11.26 8.94 -12.10
CA THR A 77 11.13 9.90 -11.00
C THR A 77 10.48 9.27 -9.77
N TYR A 78 9.45 8.45 -9.98
CA TYR A 78 8.66 7.85 -8.91
C TYR A 78 8.84 6.34 -8.84
N THR A 79 8.77 5.80 -7.63
CA THR A 79 8.62 4.35 -7.46
C THR A 79 7.15 3.98 -7.64
N ILE A 80 6.86 3.26 -8.73
CA ILE A 80 5.52 2.76 -8.99
C ILE A 80 5.25 1.54 -8.11
N LEU A 81 4.16 1.60 -7.33
CA LEU A 81 3.69 0.52 -6.48
C LEU A 81 2.38 -0.06 -7.05
N PRO A 82 2.44 -1.01 -7.98
CA PRO A 82 1.24 -1.62 -8.53
C PRO A 82 0.47 -2.36 -7.44
N ASN A 83 -0.85 -2.18 -7.43
CA ASN A 83 -1.73 -2.82 -6.47
C ASN A 83 -2.84 -3.64 -7.11
N THR A 84 -3.39 -4.55 -6.32
CA THR A 84 -4.46 -5.46 -6.72
C THR A 84 -5.85 -4.94 -6.33
N ALA A 85 -6.04 -3.61 -6.25
CA ALA A 85 -7.33 -3.03 -5.89
C ALA A 85 -8.46 -3.53 -6.79
N GLY A 86 -9.54 -3.99 -6.16
CA GLY A 86 -10.67 -4.63 -6.84
C GLY A 86 -10.52 -6.15 -7.07
N CYS A 87 -9.48 -6.79 -6.52
CA CYS A 87 -9.41 -8.24 -6.40
C CYS A 87 -10.15 -8.72 -5.15
N TYR A 88 -10.96 -9.78 -5.30
CA TYR A 88 -11.74 -10.39 -4.21
C TYR A 88 -11.31 -11.84 -3.92
N THR A 89 -10.37 -12.36 -4.71
CA THR A 89 -9.79 -13.69 -4.54
C THR A 89 -8.28 -13.62 -4.66
N ALA A 90 -7.58 -14.54 -4.00
CA ALA A 90 -6.15 -14.71 -4.07
C ALA A 90 -5.69 -14.98 -5.50
N LYS A 91 -6.46 -15.78 -6.24
CA LYS A 91 -6.19 -16.08 -7.65
C LYS A 91 -6.16 -14.82 -8.50
N ASP A 92 -7.14 -13.93 -8.32
CA ASP A 92 -7.20 -12.67 -9.06
C ASP A 92 -6.08 -11.72 -8.67
N ALA A 93 -5.74 -11.65 -7.38
CA ALA A 93 -4.66 -10.82 -6.89
C ALA A 93 -3.30 -11.27 -7.45
N VAL A 94 -3.00 -12.57 -7.36
CA VAL A 94 -1.77 -13.16 -7.92
C VAL A 94 -1.66 -12.92 -9.42
N ARG A 95 -2.76 -13.13 -10.17
CA ARG A 95 -2.78 -12.84 -11.61
C ARG A 95 -2.51 -11.37 -11.91
N THR A 96 -3.08 -10.47 -11.11
CA THR A 96 -2.92 -9.01 -11.29
C THR A 96 -1.47 -8.58 -11.01
N CYS A 97 -0.83 -9.10 -9.97
CA CYS A 97 0.59 -8.85 -9.70
C CYS A 97 1.50 -9.36 -10.82
N LYS A 98 1.22 -10.53 -11.39
CA LYS A 98 1.97 -11.07 -12.54
C LYS A 98 1.87 -10.18 -13.77
N LEU A 99 0.66 -9.71 -14.08
CA LEU A 99 0.45 -8.75 -15.16
C LEU A 99 1.21 -7.44 -14.90
N ALA A 100 1.16 -6.94 -13.67
CA ALA A 100 1.87 -5.72 -13.30
C ALA A 100 3.39 -5.85 -13.47
N ARG A 101 3.95 -7.00 -13.08
CA ARG A 101 5.38 -7.32 -13.28
C ARG A 101 5.76 -7.31 -14.75
N GLU A 102 4.91 -7.83 -15.64
CA GLU A 102 5.14 -7.80 -17.09
C GLU A 102 5.05 -6.38 -17.67
N LEU A 103 4.10 -5.56 -17.20
CA LEU A 103 3.92 -4.17 -17.66
C LEU A 103 5.00 -3.20 -17.12
N LEU A 104 5.68 -3.57 -16.04
CA LEU A 104 6.70 -2.78 -15.38
C LEU A 104 8.07 -3.48 -15.46
N ASP A 105 8.42 -4.02 -16.62
CA ASP A 105 9.77 -4.51 -16.96
C ASP A 105 10.40 -5.48 -15.94
N GLY A 106 9.58 -6.35 -15.33
CA GLY A 106 10.02 -7.36 -14.38
C GLY A 106 10.12 -6.88 -12.92
N HIS A 107 9.67 -5.66 -12.60
CA HIS A 107 9.65 -5.17 -11.23
C HIS A 107 8.83 -6.07 -10.28
N ASP A 108 9.40 -6.36 -9.12
CA ASP A 108 8.88 -7.33 -8.15
C ASP A 108 8.16 -6.70 -6.95
N LEU A 109 8.12 -5.37 -6.85
CA LEU A 109 7.46 -4.64 -5.78
C LEU A 109 5.95 -4.53 -6.03
N VAL A 110 5.12 -4.98 -5.08
CA VAL A 110 3.65 -4.97 -5.21
C VAL A 110 2.97 -4.60 -3.90
N LYS A 111 1.84 -3.88 -4.01
CA LYS A 111 0.86 -3.72 -2.92
C LYS A 111 -0.24 -4.77 -3.06
N LEU A 112 -0.22 -5.78 -2.20
CA LEU A 112 -1.25 -6.81 -2.16
C LEU A 112 -2.49 -6.30 -1.42
N GLU A 113 -3.62 -6.32 -2.10
CA GLU A 113 -4.94 -5.97 -1.59
C GLU A 113 -5.96 -7.03 -2.05
N VAL A 114 -6.50 -7.81 -1.12
CA VAL A 114 -7.61 -8.73 -1.39
C VAL A 114 -8.80 -8.33 -0.53
N LEU A 115 -9.89 -7.93 -1.17
CA LEU A 115 -11.06 -7.37 -0.51
C LEU A 115 -12.11 -8.44 -0.23
N GLY A 116 -12.86 -8.28 0.86
CA GLY A 116 -13.98 -9.15 1.24
C GLY A 116 -15.25 -8.86 0.43
N ASP A 117 -15.57 -7.58 0.24
CA ASP A 117 -16.75 -7.16 -0.51
C ASP A 117 -16.59 -5.74 -1.07
N GLN A 118 -17.45 -5.39 -2.03
CA GLN A 118 -17.40 -4.08 -2.72
C GLN A 118 -17.86 -2.90 -1.87
N LYS A 119 -18.65 -3.16 -0.81
CA LYS A 119 -19.30 -2.13 0.00
C LYS A 119 -18.39 -1.64 1.11
N THR A 120 -17.76 -2.56 1.84
CA THR A 120 -16.89 -2.22 2.97
C THR A 120 -15.45 -1.96 2.53
N LEU A 121 -15.03 -2.62 1.43
CA LEU A 121 -13.63 -2.68 1.00
C LEU A 121 -12.70 -3.14 2.14
N TYR A 122 -13.24 -3.93 3.08
CA TYR A 122 -12.48 -4.52 4.18
C TYR A 122 -11.62 -5.68 3.64
N PRO A 123 -10.42 -5.93 4.18
CA PRO A 123 -9.56 -6.99 3.68
C PRO A 123 -10.14 -8.38 3.98
N ASN A 124 -10.07 -9.28 3.00
CA ASN A 124 -10.35 -10.69 3.15
C ASN A 124 -9.09 -11.43 3.61
N MET A 125 -8.85 -11.47 4.92
CA MET A 125 -7.61 -12.00 5.47
C MET A 125 -7.30 -13.46 5.07
N PRO A 126 -8.27 -14.40 5.02
CA PRO A 126 -8.01 -15.73 4.46
C PRO A 126 -7.44 -15.72 3.03
N GLU A 127 -8.03 -14.97 2.12
CA GLU A 127 -7.52 -14.88 0.74
C GLU A 127 -6.21 -14.08 0.66
N THR A 128 -6.04 -13.06 1.49
CA THR A 128 -4.78 -12.29 1.59
C THR A 128 -3.61 -13.19 1.97
N LEU A 129 -3.78 -14.09 2.94
CA LEU A 129 -2.73 -15.04 3.33
C LEU A 129 -2.35 -15.98 2.18
N VAL A 130 -3.34 -16.53 1.47
CA VAL A 130 -3.10 -17.42 0.31
C VAL A 130 -2.36 -16.67 -0.80
N ALA A 131 -2.76 -15.43 -1.09
CA ALA A 131 -2.11 -14.61 -2.11
C ALA A 131 -0.69 -14.22 -1.73
N ALA A 132 -0.46 -13.79 -0.48
CA ALA A 132 0.85 -13.42 0.03
C ALA A 132 1.82 -14.60 -0.08
N GLU A 133 1.41 -15.79 0.36
CA GLU A 133 2.24 -17.00 0.26
C GLU A 133 2.65 -17.29 -1.19
N ALA A 134 1.70 -17.22 -2.13
CA ALA A 134 1.97 -17.48 -3.54
C ALA A 134 2.90 -16.44 -4.17
N LEU A 135 2.72 -15.16 -3.85
CA LEU A 135 3.53 -14.06 -4.37
C LEU A 135 4.96 -14.09 -3.83
N ILE A 136 5.12 -14.33 -2.52
CA ILE A 136 6.45 -14.44 -1.89
C ILE A 136 7.23 -15.62 -2.49
N LYS A 137 6.58 -16.77 -2.70
CA LYS A 137 7.20 -17.93 -3.38
C LYS A 137 7.61 -17.64 -4.83
N ASP A 138 6.93 -16.70 -5.49
CA ASP A 138 7.23 -16.24 -6.86
C ASP A 138 8.17 -15.01 -6.87
N GLY A 139 8.84 -14.73 -5.75
CA GLY A 139 9.89 -13.71 -5.65
C GLY A 139 9.38 -12.27 -5.57
N PHE A 140 8.09 -12.04 -5.36
CA PHE A 140 7.57 -10.69 -5.17
C PHE A 140 7.97 -10.11 -3.80
N LYS A 141 8.27 -8.82 -3.80
CA LYS A 141 8.42 -7.98 -2.62
C LYS A 141 7.04 -7.42 -2.25
N VAL A 142 6.36 -8.13 -1.36
CA VAL A 142 4.96 -7.85 -1.02
C VAL A 142 4.86 -6.83 0.11
N MET A 143 4.22 -5.69 -0.17
CA MET A 143 3.64 -4.80 0.83
C MET A 143 2.16 -5.16 0.96
N VAL A 144 1.67 -5.53 2.16
CA VAL A 144 0.33 -6.13 2.29
C VAL A 144 -0.67 -5.24 3.02
N TYR A 145 -1.80 -4.92 2.37
CA TYR A 145 -2.97 -4.32 3.00
C TYR A 145 -3.70 -5.36 3.87
N CYS A 146 -3.89 -5.05 5.15
CA CYS A 146 -4.46 -5.98 6.12
C CYS A 146 -5.38 -5.29 7.14
N SER A 147 -6.09 -6.10 7.92
CA SER A 147 -6.82 -5.61 9.10
C SER A 147 -5.84 -5.11 10.16
N ASP A 148 -6.38 -4.42 11.16
CA ASP A 148 -5.67 -4.02 12.38
C ASP A 148 -5.48 -5.20 13.36
N ASP A 149 -5.34 -6.44 12.87
CA ASP A 149 -5.15 -7.62 13.75
C ASP A 149 -3.64 -7.84 13.97
N PRO A 150 -3.12 -7.71 15.20
CA PRO A 150 -1.69 -7.85 15.47
C PRO A 150 -1.15 -9.27 15.23
N LEU A 151 -1.97 -10.31 15.38
CA LEU A 151 -1.55 -11.69 15.13
C LEU A 151 -1.43 -11.97 13.62
N LEU A 152 -2.36 -11.44 12.83
CA LEU A 152 -2.29 -11.57 11.38
C LEU A 152 -1.16 -10.71 10.78
N ALA A 153 -0.92 -9.52 11.34
CA ALA A 153 0.23 -8.69 10.96
C ALA A 153 1.55 -9.44 11.18
N LEU A 154 1.76 -10.02 12.37
CA LEU A 154 2.94 -10.82 12.68
C LEU A 154 3.08 -12.01 11.71
N ARG A 155 1.99 -12.73 11.46
CA ARG A 155 2.00 -13.86 10.52
C ARG A 155 2.40 -13.46 9.11
N LEU A 156 1.91 -12.32 8.62
CA LEU A 156 2.27 -11.79 7.29
C LEU A 156 3.74 -11.41 7.21
N GLU A 157 4.30 -10.84 8.27
CA GLU A 157 5.73 -10.56 8.41
C GLU A 157 6.54 -11.86 8.38
N GLU A 158 6.20 -12.85 9.22
CA GLU A 158 6.88 -14.16 9.30
C GLU A 158 6.87 -14.92 7.97
N MET A 159 5.82 -14.73 7.15
CA MET A 159 5.74 -15.30 5.81
C MET A 159 6.73 -14.66 4.82
N GLY A 160 7.16 -13.43 5.07
CA GLY A 160 8.10 -12.69 4.21
C GLY A 160 7.52 -11.44 3.54
N CYS A 161 6.38 -10.90 3.99
CA CYS A 161 5.95 -9.57 3.54
C CYS A 161 6.96 -8.51 4.00
N ILE A 162 7.38 -7.64 3.10
CA ILE A 162 8.43 -6.65 3.36
C ILE A 162 7.92 -5.37 4.03
N ALA A 163 6.59 -5.20 4.11
CA ALA A 163 5.93 -4.14 4.85
C ALA A 163 4.49 -4.56 5.19
N ILE A 164 4.03 -4.16 6.37
CA ILE A 164 2.66 -4.40 6.84
C ILE A 164 1.86 -3.10 6.74
N MET A 165 0.69 -3.16 6.13
CA MET A 165 -0.14 -1.98 5.88
C MET A 165 -1.53 -2.13 6.53
N PRO A 166 -1.62 -1.99 7.87
CA PRO A 166 -2.89 -2.14 8.57
C PRO A 166 -3.81 -0.96 8.28
N LEU A 167 -5.11 -1.25 8.17
CA LEU A 167 -6.10 -0.22 7.96
C LEU A 167 -6.28 0.70 9.19
N GLY A 168 -6.45 2.00 8.96
CA GLY A 168 -6.91 2.92 10.00
C GLY A 168 -8.42 2.86 10.20
N ALA A 169 -9.15 2.82 9.09
CA ALA A 169 -10.61 2.70 8.96
C ALA A 169 -10.97 2.19 7.55
N PRO A 170 -12.24 1.87 7.24
CA PRO A 170 -12.64 1.48 5.89
C PRO A 170 -12.19 2.50 4.82
N ILE A 171 -11.80 1.99 3.64
CA ILE A 171 -11.27 2.80 2.53
C ILE A 171 -12.26 3.92 2.15
N GLY A 172 -11.75 5.14 2.06
CA GLY A 172 -12.52 6.32 1.67
C GLY A 172 -13.47 6.88 2.74
N SER A 173 -13.47 6.32 3.96
CA SER A 173 -14.37 6.78 5.03
C SER A 173 -13.94 8.10 5.68
N GLY A 174 -12.65 8.43 5.67
CA GLY A 174 -12.11 9.64 6.28
C GLY A 174 -12.17 9.67 7.82
N LEU A 175 -12.40 8.53 8.48
CA LEU A 175 -12.60 8.46 9.94
C LEU A 175 -11.30 8.56 10.74
N GLY A 176 -10.14 8.42 10.10
CA GLY A 176 -8.83 8.32 10.76
C GLY A 176 -8.65 6.98 11.49
N ILE A 177 -7.63 6.88 12.35
CA ILE A 177 -7.30 5.64 13.07
C ILE A 177 -8.38 5.34 14.13
N GLN A 178 -9.19 4.30 13.90
CA GLN A 178 -10.26 3.90 14.82
C GLN A 178 -9.73 3.11 16.01
N ASN A 179 -8.76 2.23 15.78
CA ASN A 179 -8.22 1.34 16.80
C ASN A 179 -6.73 1.60 17.05
N ARG A 180 -6.45 2.67 17.78
CA ARG A 180 -5.07 3.09 18.10
C ARG A 180 -4.30 2.04 18.91
N TYR A 181 -5.00 1.23 19.70
CA TYR A 181 -4.37 0.18 20.52
C TYR A 181 -3.78 -0.91 19.65
N ASN A 182 -4.55 -1.43 18.69
CA ASN A 182 -4.05 -2.47 17.80
C ASN A 182 -2.94 -1.96 16.87
N ILE A 183 -3.09 -0.75 16.31
CA ILE A 183 -2.03 -0.15 15.50
C ILE A 183 -0.73 -0.03 16.29
N ARG A 184 -0.82 0.40 17.56
CA ARG A 184 0.35 0.47 18.45
C ARG A 184 0.97 -0.89 18.68
N LEU A 185 0.18 -1.93 18.93
CA LEU A 185 0.68 -3.30 19.09
C LEU A 185 1.39 -3.81 17.82
N ILE A 186 0.87 -3.49 16.63
CA ILE A 186 1.53 -3.85 15.37
C ILE A 186 2.88 -3.14 15.27
N VAL A 187 2.92 -1.82 15.52
CA VAL A 187 4.16 -1.03 15.46
C VAL A 187 5.20 -1.49 16.48
N GLU A 188 4.80 -1.84 17.70
CA GLU A 188 5.70 -2.28 18.76
C GLU A 188 6.32 -3.67 18.50
N ASN A 189 5.65 -4.54 17.73
CA ASN A 189 6.11 -5.91 17.49
C ASN A 189 6.71 -6.14 16.09
N ALA A 190 6.44 -5.28 15.12
CA ALA A 190 6.91 -5.46 13.75
C ALA A 190 8.40 -5.13 13.59
N ASN A 191 9.12 -5.95 12.83
CA ASN A 191 10.51 -5.67 12.44
C ASN A 191 10.62 -5.13 11.01
N VAL A 192 9.51 -5.11 10.28
CA VAL A 192 9.38 -4.50 8.95
C VAL A 192 8.63 -3.17 9.04
N PRO A 193 8.75 -2.27 8.06
CA PRO A 193 7.98 -1.04 8.02
C PRO A 193 6.48 -1.28 8.17
N VAL A 194 5.85 -0.48 9.03
CA VAL A 194 4.39 -0.44 9.21
C VAL A 194 3.86 0.86 8.64
N LEU A 195 2.95 0.77 7.65
CA LEU A 195 2.35 1.93 7.00
C LEU A 195 0.85 1.91 7.21
N VAL A 196 0.30 2.87 7.95
CA VAL A 196 -1.16 2.98 8.06
C VAL A 196 -1.73 3.32 6.68
N ASP A 197 -2.54 2.42 6.14
CA ASP A 197 -3.14 2.56 4.81
C ASP A 197 -4.66 2.64 4.95
N ALA A 198 -5.32 3.44 4.12
CA ALA A 198 -6.76 3.68 4.17
C ALA A 198 -7.31 4.31 5.47
N GLY A 199 -8.47 4.94 5.33
CA GLY A 199 -9.22 5.56 6.42
C GLY A 199 -8.77 6.97 6.80
N VAL A 200 -7.60 7.44 6.36
CA VAL A 200 -7.15 8.82 6.57
C VAL A 200 -8.17 9.82 5.99
N GLY A 201 -8.50 10.83 6.78
CA GLY A 201 -9.30 11.99 6.39
C GLY A 201 -8.63 13.26 6.91
N THR A 202 -9.42 14.27 7.26
CA THR A 202 -8.95 15.42 8.04
C THR A 202 -9.56 15.35 9.43
N ALA A 203 -8.79 15.77 10.44
CA ALA A 203 -9.32 16.12 11.75
C ALA A 203 -9.79 17.57 11.76
#